data_AF-A0A923YXS7-F1
#
_entry.id   AF-A0A923YXS7-F1
#
_cell.length_a   1.000
_cell.length_b   1.000
_cell.length_c   1.000
_cell.angle_alpha   90.00
_cell.angle_beta   90.00
_cell.angle_gamma   90.00
#
_symmetry.space_group_name_H-M   'P 1'
#
loop_
_entity.id
_entity.type
_entity.pdbx_description
1 polymer ?
#
loop_
_entity_poly.entity_id
_entity_poly.type
_entity_poly.pdbx_seq_one_letter_code
_entity_poly.pdbx_strand_id
1 'polypeptide(L)'
;MSLRVLSTVIAAAAVLATAPATAATYDQVVVFGDSLVDAGNVFLATGGFAATNTFNNPSRGYFPGRFTNGPDYTDLLNAKLFGTYSTAALAGGSNYAFGGATYVANNDPVPDLAAQVGLYATGSVAFGLSAHAVDPNALYIINFGGNDVFAIDSGAVPAAFVPAYTLALTNVLGSTLQALDAGGAKNILVTGIPNTTATGFALEALVQAKLDALQPTLANATLRRFSYQSFFTRLAANPAAFGVAPFTHAGSDGCFNHLTPPATADCSGYFTVDGTHPIAPIQAAIFREVVQVAGVPEPAAWSLLIVGFGLVGLAVRRRAGVAA
;
A
#
# COMPACT_ATOMS: atom_id res chain seq x y z
N MET A 1 -24.84 -61.18 -5.38
CA MET A 1 -25.53 -61.05 -4.08
C MET A 1 -24.48 -61.21 -2.97
N SER A 2 -23.46 -60.37 -2.88
CA SER A 2 -23.45 -58.90 -2.69
C SER A 2 -23.35 -58.52 -1.20
N LEU A 3 -22.24 -58.88 -0.54
CA LEU A 3 -21.89 -58.33 0.77
C LEU A 3 -21.52 -56.85 0.64
N ARG A 4 -22.49 -55.97 0.92
CA ARG A 4 -22.23 -54.59 1.34
C ARG A 4 -22.18 -54.57 2.87
N VAL A 5 -21.02 -54.31 3.47
CA VAL A 5 -20.81 -53.29 4.52
C VAL A 5 -19.33 -52.95 4.51
N LEU A 6 -19.00 -51.71 4.15
CA LEU A 6 -17.72 -51.06 4.42
C LEU A 6 -18.02 -49.84 5.30
N SER A 7 -16.99 -49.28 5.95
CA SER A 7 -16.98 -47.88 6.45
C SER A 7 -17.76 -47.57 7.74
N THR A 8 -17.31 -48.15 8.85
CA THR A 8 -17.51 -47.64 10.24
C THR A 8 -16.42 -48.25 11.14
N VAL A 9 -15.59 -47.54 11.89
CA VAL A 9 -15.16 -46.11 11.94
C VAL A 9 -13.66 -46.12 12.38
N ILE A 10 -12.87 -45.06 12.58
CA ILE A 10 -13.07 -43.62 12.83
C ILE A 10 -12.12 -42.82 11.91
N ALA A 11 -12.59 -41.73 11.28
CA ALA A 11 -11.72 -40.67 10.76
C ALA A 11 -11.60 -39.59 11.84
N ALA A 12 -10.48 -39.56 12.56
CA ALA A 12 -10.18 -38.50 13.52
C ALA A 12 -9.83 -37.22 12.75
N ALA A 13 -10.87 -36.53 12.27
CA ALA A 13 -10.71 -35.25 11.61
C ALA A 13 -9.97 -34.30 12.55
N ALA A 14 -8.75 -33.93 12.15
CA ALA A 14 -7.98 -32.90 12.83
C ALA A 14 -8.67 -31.56 12.58
N VAL A 15 -9.72 -31.29 13.37
CA VAL A 15 -10.27 -29.96 13.56
C VAL A 15 -9.21 -29.18 14.34
N LEU A 16 -8.16 -28.75 13.63
CA LEU A 16 -7.43 -27.58 14.05
C LEU A 16 -8.49 -26.49 14.19
N ALA A 17 -8.63 -25.98 15.41
CA ALA A 17 -9.35 -24.75 15.67
C ALA A 17 -8.55 -23.61 15.03
N THR A 18 -8.66 -23.51 13.70
CA THR A 18 -8.41 -22.30 12.96
C THR A 18 -9.41 -21.29 13.51
N ALA A 19 -8.95 -20.50 14.49
CA ALA A 19 -9.70 -19.36 14.96
C ALA A 19 -10.09 -18.55 13.72
N PRO A 20 -11.39 -18.22 13.52
CA PRO A 20 -11.81 -17.52 12.33
C PRO A 20 -11.01 -16.24 12.25
N ALA A 21 -10.22 -16.08 11.18
CA ALA A 21 -9.38 -14.90 10.99
C ALA A 21 -10.30 -13.68 11.04
N THR A 22 -10.23 -12.91 12.13
CA THR A 22 -11.18 -11.82 12.35
C THR A 22 -10.90 -10.75 11.31
N ALA A 23 -11.88 -10.57 10.43
CA ALA A 23 -11.96 -9.51 9.45
C ALA A 23 -11.39 -8.20 10.03
N ALA A 24 -10.32 -7.67 9.44
CA ALA A 24 -9.85 -6.36 9.81
C ALA A 24 -10.89 -5.33 9.34
N THR A 25 -11.53 -4.66 10.30
CA THR A 25 -12.37 -3.50 10.08
C THR A 25 -11.58 -2.26 10.49
N TYR A 26 -11.62 -1.23 9.65
CA TYR A 26 -10.91 0.02 9.85
C TYR A 26 -11.89 1.18 9.75
N ASP A 27 -11.76 2.14 10.67
CA ASP A 27 -12.62 3.34 10.66
C ASP A 27 -12.14 4.36 9.62
N GLN A 28 -10.86 4.30 9.25
CA GLN A 28 -10.22 5.08 8.17
C GLN A 28 -8.91 4.40 7.69
N VAL A 29 -8.39 4.84 6.54
CA VAL A 29 -6.98 4.60 6.14
C VAL A 29 -6.24 5.93 6.21
N VAL A 30 -5.10 5.96 6.91
CA VAL A 30 -4.19 7.12 6.99
C VAL A 30 -2.93 6.78 6.20
N VAL A 31 -2.59 7.59 5.20
CA VAL A 31 -1.47 7.31 4.28
C VAL A 31 -0.36 8.34 4.48
N PHE A 32 0.86 7.86 4.67
CA PHE A 32 2.09 8.64 4.59
C PHE A 32 2.95 8.04 3.46
N GLY A 33 3.44 8.86 2.54
CA GLY A 33 4.20 8.33 1.41
C GLY A 33 4.71 9.31 0.36
N ASP A 34 5.24 8.70 -0.70
CA ASP A 34 5.71 9.34 -1.93
C ASP A 34 4.64 9.35 -3.05
N SER A 35 5.08 9.60 -4.29
CA SER A 35 4.23 9.74 -5.48
C SER A 35 3.44 8.48 -5.84
N LEU A 36 3.85 7.28 -5.38
CA LEU A 36 3.11 6.03 -5.64
C LEU A 36 1.72 6.01 -5.00
N VAL A 37 1.47 6.91 -4.03
CA VAL A 37 0.24 7.00 -3.23
C VAL A 37 -0.25 8.43 -3.01
N ASP A 38 0.27 9.42 -3.73
CA ASP A 38 -0.18 10.82 -3.61
C ASP A 38 -1.58 10.99 -4.24
N ALA A 39 -2.59 11.17 -3.38
CA ALA A 39 -3.98 11.39 -3.77
C ALA A 39 -4.27 12.82 -4.30
N GLY A 40 -3.27 13.68 -4.42
CA GLY A 40 -3.38 15.02 -5.00
C GLY A 40 -2.79 16.17 -4.18
N ASN A 41 -1.97 15.91 -3.15
CA ASN A 41 -1.31 16.97 -2.39
C ASN A 41 -0.34 17.77 -3.26
N VAL A 42 0.56 17.13 -4.03
CA VAL A 42 1.43 17.86 -4.97
C VAL A 42 0.63 18.51 -6.10
N PHE A 43 -0.46 17.88 -6.55
CA PHE A 43 -1.36 18.47 -7.56
C PHE A 43 -1.94 19.79 -7.07
N LEU A 44 -2.51 19.82 -5.86
CA LEU A 44 -3.07 21.03 -5.24
C LEU A 44 -1.99 22.09 -4.98
N ALA A 45 -0.82 21.70 -4.47
CA ALA A 45 0.28 22.60 -4.17
C ALA A 45 0.92 23.25 -5.41
N THR A 46 0.82 22.63 -6.59
CA THR A 46 1.50 23.09 -7.83
C THR A 46 0.56 23.73 -8.87
N GLY A 47 -0.68 24.03 -8.47
CA GLY A 47 -1.67 24.75 -9.30
C GLY A 47 -2.77 23.88 -9.91
N GLY A 48 -2.80 22.59 -9.61
CA GLY A 48 -3.88 21.66 -9.99
C GLY A 48 -4.02 21.51 -11.50
N PHE A 49 -5.16 21.95 -12.04
CA PHE A 49 -5.46 21.94 -13.47
C PHE A 49 -4.83 23.12 -14.25
N ALA A 50 -4.15 24.05 -13.57
CA ALA A 50 -3.43 25.12 -14.26
C ALA A 50 -2.24 24.57 -15.07
N ALA A 51 -1.92 25.21 -16.19
CA ALA A 51 -0.77 24.86 -17.03
C ALA A 51 0.60 25.00 -16.32
N THR A 52 0.64 25.56 -15.11
CA THR A 52 1.81 25.63 -14.23
C THR A 52 2.12 24.31 -13.53
N ASN A 53 1.16 23.39 -13.39
CA ASN A 53 1.44 22.05 -12.89
C ASN A 53 2.20 21.28 -13.97
N THR A 54 3.48 21.00 -13.72
CA THR A 54 4.36 20.23 -14.60
C THR A 54 4.47 18.76 -14.20
N PHE A 55 4.04 18.41 -12.99
CA PHE A 55 4.30 17.12 -12.34
C PHE A 55 3.28 16.04 -12.75
N ASN A 56 2.05 16.12 -12.24
CA ASN A 56 0.99 15.12 -12.42
C ASN A 56 -0.22 15.70 -13.19
N ASN A 57 0.07 16.48 -14.23
CA ASN A 57 -0.94 17.22 -14.98
C ASN A 57 -1.81 16.30 -15.87
N PRO A 58 -3.14 16.28 -15.72
CA PRO A 58 -4.03 15.43 -16.51
C PRO A 58 -3.96 15.65 -18.02
N SER A 59 -3.52 16.81 -18.51
CA SER A 59 -3.30 17.01 -19.95
C SER A 59 -2.18 16.13 -20.52
N ARG A 60 -1.30 15.59 -19.67
CA ARG A 60 -0.24 14.63 -20.03
C ARG A 60 -0.68 13.16 -19.90
N GLY A 61 -1.93 12.89 -19.48
CA GLY A 61 -2.47 11.53 -19.31
C GLY A 61 -2.51 11.02 -17.86
N TYR A 62 -2.02 11.79 -16.88
CA TYR A 62 -2.16 11.47 -15.46
C TYR A 62 -3.63 11.48 -15.02
N PHE A 63 -4.00 10.56 -14.12
CA PHE A 63 -5.30 10.59 -13.45
C PHE A 63 -5.31 11.73 -12.40
N PRO A 64 -6.39 12.53 -12.27
CA PRO A 64 -6.37 13.75 -11.47
C PRO A 64 -5.84 13.57 -10.04
N GLY A 65 -4.69 14.20 -9.77
CA GLY A 65 -4.00 14.14 -8.48
C GLY A 65 -2.87 13.10 -8.38
N ARG A 66 -2.92 12.02 -9.18
CA ARG A 66 -2.08 10.82 -9.00
C ARG A 66 -0.92 10.78 -9.99
N PHE A 67 0.21 10.19 -9.59
CA PHE A 67 1.32 9.90 -10.48
C PHE A 67 1.13 8.56 -11.23
N THR A 68 -0.07 8.33 -11.80
CA THR A 68 -0.35 7.17 -12.66
C THR A 68 -1.54 7.48 -13.58
N ASN A 69 -1.86 6.60 -14.53
CA ASN A 69 -2.95 6.79 -15.51
C ASN A 69 -4.31 6.25 -15.04
N GLY A 70 -4.50 6.11 -13.72
CA GLY A 70 -5.75 5.70 -13.07
C GLY A 70 -5.66 5.88 -11.55
N PRO A 71 -6.58 5.27 -10.78
CA PRO A 71 -6.48 5.25 -9.31
C PRO A 71 -5.25 4.46 -8.84
N ASP A 72 -4.62 4.91 -7.75
CA ASP A 72 -3.50 4.18 -7.12
C ASP A 72 -3.98 3.03 -6.20
N TYR A 73 -3.07 2.24 -5.61
CA TYR A 73 -3.49 1.13 -4.77
C TYR A 73 -4.20 1.55 -3.47
N THR A 74 -3.92 2.76 -2.95
CA THR A 74 -4.61 3.33 -1.77
C THR A 74 -5.98 3.87 -2.14
N ASP A 75 -6.16 4.42 -3.34
CA ASP A 75 -7.48 4.75 -3.88
C ASP A 75 -8.39 3.52 -3.94
N LEU A 76 -7.85 2.42 -4.48
CA LEU A 76 -8.59 1.16 -4.61
C LEU A 76 -8.87 0.53 -3.24
N LEU A 77 -7.94 0.65 -2.28
CA LEU A 77 -8.13 0.22 -0.90
C LEU A 77 -9.22 1.03 -0.19
N ASN A 78 -9.17 2.36 -0.30
CA ASN A 78 -10.15 3.26 0.29
C ASN A 78 -11.54 3.06 -0.35
N ALA A 79 -11.60 2.84 -1.66
CA ALA A 79 -12.84 2.53 -2.36
C ALA A 79 -13.44 1.18 -1.96
N LYS A 80 -12.59 0.17 -1.70
CA LYS A 80 -13.03 -1.15 -1.20
C LYS A 80 -13.58 -1.09 0.24
N LEU A 81 -13.05 -0.20 1.08
CA LEU A 81 -13.44 -0.05 2.49
C LEU A 81 -14.62 0.90 2.69
N PHE A 82 -14.64 2.04 1.99
CA PHE A 82 -15.54 3.18 2.26
C PHE A 82 -16.32 3.66 1.04
N GLY A 83 -16.11 3.06 -0.14
CA GLY A 83 -16.81 3.44 -1.38
C GLY A 83 -16.29 4.69 -2.08
N THR A 84 -15.24 5.35 -1.57
CA THR A 84 -14.63 6.55 -2.14
C THR A 84 -13.12 6.40 -2.31
N TYR A 85 -12.53 7.05 -3.31
CA TYR A 85 -11.06 7.11 -3.47
C TYR A 85 -10.36 7.82 -2.31
N SER A 86 -9.03 7.68 -2.26
CA SER A 86 -8.17 8.33 -1.28
C SER A 86 -8.25 9.85 -1.45
N THR A 87 -8.27 10.60 -0.36
CA THR A 87 -8.43 12.07 -0.39
C THR A 87 -7.21 12.73 0.23
N ALA A 88 -6.60 13.63 -0.54
CA ALA A 88 -5.45 14.44 -0.15
C ALA A 88 -5.72 15.23 1.15
N ALA A 89 -4.74 15.31 2.04
CA ALA A 89 -4.80 16.10 3.26
C ALA A 89 -5.10 17.57 2.96
N LEU A 90 -4.49 18.14 1.91
CA LEU A 90 -4.78 19.50 1.42
C LEU A 90 -6.22 19.69 0.89
N ALA A 91 -7.01 18.62 0.78
CA ALA A 91 -8.45 18.65 0.50
C ALA A 91 -9.32 18.19 1.69
N GLY A 92 -8.74 18.07 2.90
CA GLY A 92 -9.42 17.65 4.12
C GLY A 92 -9.51 16.13 4.32
N GLY A 93 -8.72 15.33 3.58
CA GLY A 93 -8.68 13.87 3.71
C GLY A 93 -7.54 13.35 4.61
N SER A 94 -7.41 12.03 4.65
CA SER A 94 -6.46 11.28 5.49
C SER A 94 -5.17 10.84 4.76
N ASN A 95 -4.98 11.24 3.50
CA ASN A 95 -3.76 10.94 2.75
C ASN A 95 -2.78 12.12 2.77
N TYR A 96 -1.70 11.96 3.52
CA TYR A 96 -0.65 12.95 3.73
C TYR A 96 0.58 12.75 2.82
N ALA A 97 0.52 11.83 1.86
CA ALA A 97 1.62 11.57 0.93
C ALA A 97 1.85 12.71 -0.07
N PHE A 98 3.11 12.95 -0.44
CA PHE A 98 3.49 13.95 -1.45
C PHE A 98 4.47 13.36 -2.46
N GLY A 99 4.22 13.57 -3.75
CA GLY A 99 5.17 13.22 -4.80
C GLY A 99 6.56 13.82 -4.60
N GLY A 100 7.58 12.96 -4.65
CA GLY A 100 9.00 13.33 -4.40
C GLY A 100 9.49 13.05 -2.99
N ALA A 101 8.60 12.81 -2.01
CA ALA A 101 8.97 12.65 -0.60
C ALA A 101 9.91 11.44 -0.33
N THR A 102 10.79 11.61 0.66
CA THR A 102 11.79 10.64 1.11
C THR A 102 11.57 10.24 2.58
N TYR A 103 12.42 9.36 3.12
CA TYR A 103 12.53 9.15 4.56
C TYR A 103 13.32 10.25 5.30
N VAL A 104 14.15 11.04 4.62
CA VAL A 104 15.19 11.89 5.25
C VAL A 104 15.24 13.29 4.63
N ALA A 105 14.86 14.28 5.43
CA ALA A 105 14.77 15.69 5.02
C ALA A 105 15.98 16.19 4.20
N ASN A 106 15.69 16.59 2.96
CA ASN A 106 16.69 16.97 1.95
C ASN A 106 16.83 18.50 1.73
N ASN A 107 15.99 19.30 2.42
CA ASN A 107 15.82 20.76 2.30
C ASN A 107 15.09 21.26 1.04
N ASP A 108 14.40 20.40 0.31
CA ASP A 108 13.38 20.82 -0.68
C ASP A 108 12.02 21.11 0.03
N PRO A 109 10.98 21.63 -0.67
CA PRO A 109 9.72 22.03 -0.04
C PRO A 109 8.70 20.88 0.15
N VAL A 110 9.03 19.65 -0.22
CA VAL A 110 8.16 18.48 -0.11
C VAL A 110 8.18 17.95 1.33
N PRO A 111 7.02 17.70 1.97
CA PRO A 111 6.98 17.04 3.27
C PRO A 111 7.47 15.59 3.20
N ASP A 112 8.64 15.30 3.75
CA ASP A 112 9.16 13.94 4.01
C ASP A 112 8.43 13.26 5.17
N LEU A 113 8.67 11.96 5.41
CA LEU A 113 7.93 11.14 6.40
C LEU A 113 7.70 11.83 7.75
N ALA A 114 8.75 12.37 8.38
CA ALA A 114 8.64 13.04 9.67
C ALA A 114 7.75 14.31 9.62
N ALA A 115 7.79 15.04 8.51
CA ALA A 115 6.95 16.21 8.30
C ALA A 115 5.49 15.83 8.05
N GLN A 116 5.22 14.81 7.22
CA GLN A 116 3.85 14.32 6.97
C GLN A 116 3.16 13.81 8.25
N VAL A 117 3.89 13.07 9.09
CA VAL A 117 3.40 12.62 10.40
C VAL A 117 3.15 13.81 11.34
N GLY A 118 3.97 14.86 11.26
CA GLY A 118 3.73 16.13 11.94
C GLY A 118 2.46 16.85 11.46
N LEU A 119 2.22 16.91 10.15
CA LEU A 119 1.01 17.49 9.56
C LEU A 119 -0.26 16.78 10.06
N TYR A 120 -0.23 15.45 10.22
CA TYR A 120 -1.32 14.68 10.82
C TYR A 120 -1.46 14.95 12.33
N ALA A 121 -0.39 14.75 13.10
CA ALA A 121 -0.45 14.77 14.56
C ALA A 121 -0.62 16.18 15.17
N THR A 122 -0.24 17.24 14.44
CA THR A 122 -0.23 18.63 14.95
C THR A 122 -0.93 19.63 14.03
N GLY A 123 -1.36 19.22 12.84
CA GLY A 123 -1.96 20.12 11.85
C GLY A 123 -0.95 21.06 11.18
N SER A 124 -1.46 22.06 10.46
CA SER A 124 -0.66 23.14 9.89
C SER A 124 -1.54 24.30 9.48
N VAL A 125 -1.33 25.48 10.09
CA VAL A 125 -2.03 26.72 9.72
C VAL A 125 -1.72 27.13 8.27
N ALA A 126 -0.50 26.86 7.78
CA ALA A 126 -0.09 27.19 6.41
C ALA A 126 -0.82 26.34 5.34
N PHE A 127 -1.30 25.16 5.72
CA PHE A 127 -2.03 24.23 4.83
C PHE A 127 -3.51 24.07 5.22
N GLY A 128 -4.01 24.81 6.20
CA GLY A 128 -5.39 24.69 6.71
C GLY A 128 -5.71 23.38 7.44
N LEU A 129 -4.68 22.60 7.83
CA LEU A 129 -4.84 21.27 8.43
C LEU A 129 -5.06 21.37 9.94
N SER A 130 -5.98 20.55 10.46
CA SER A 130 -6.22 20.39 11.90
C SER A 130 -5.33 19.28 12.48
N ALA A 131 -5.09 19.32 13.79
CA ALA A 131 -4.41 18.21 14.47
C ALA A 131 -5.34 17.01 14.64
N HIS A 132 -4.84 15.81 14.37
CA HIS A 132 -5.53 14.55 14.57
C HIS A 132 -4.86 13.74 15.69
N ALA A 133 -5.67 13.17 16.59
CA ALA A 133 -5.21 12.13 17.49
C ALA A 133 -4.96 10.83 16.70
N VAL A 134 -4.00 10.03 17.15
CA VAL A 134 -3.75 8.70 16.58
C VAL A 134 -4.96 7.80 16.88
N ASP A 135 -5.74 7.52 15.84
CA ASP A 135 -6.84 6.56 15.86
C ASP A 135 -6.31 5.11 15.99
N PRO A 136 -6.70 4.35 17.04
CA PRO A 136 -6.31 2.95 17.22
C PRO A 136 -6.94 1.97 16.22
N ASN A 137 -8.02 2.37 15.54
CA ASN A 137 -8.78 1.55 14.60
C ASN A 137 -8.45 1.87 13.13
N ALA A 138 -7.68 2.92 12.86
CA ALA A 138 -7.18 3.23 11.52
C ALA A 138 -6.20 2.15 11.03
N LEU A 139 -6.08 2.00 9.71
CA LEU A 139 -4.93 1.41 9.04
C LEU A 139 -3.97 2.53 8.62
N TYR A 140 -2.76 2.54 9.19
CA TYR A 140 -1.69 3.42 8.76
C TYR A 140 -0.88 2.76 7.64
N ILE A 141 -0.53 3.50 6.60
CA ILE A 141 0.32 3.04 5.48
C ILE A 141 1.56 3.92 5.39
N ILE A 142 2.74 3.30 5.35
CA ILE A 142 4.04 3.95 5.18
C ILE A 142 4.64 3.49 3.85
N ASN A 143 4.66 4.38 2.86
CA ASN A 143 5.07 4.10 1.48
C ASN A 143 6.17 5.06 1.00
N PHE A 144 7.43 4.73 1.26
CA PHE A 144 8.59 5.56 0.94
C PHE A 144 9.77 4.73 0.43
N GLY A 145 10.78 5.41 -0.11
CA GLY A 145 12.08 4.82 -0.43
C GLY A 145 12.46 4.90 -1.90
N GLY A 146 11.52 5.19 -2.81
CA GLY A 146 11.84 5.37 -4.24
C GLY A 146 12.79 6.55 -4.43
N ASN A 147 12.41 7.69 -3.86
CA ASN A 147 13.19 8.93 -3.93
C ASN A 147 14.50 8.85 -3.15
N ASP A 148 14.55 8.12 -2.04
CA ASP A 148 15.80 7.83 -1.30
C ASP A 148 16.83 7.07 -2.18
N VAL A 149 16.37 6.08 -2.94
CA VAL A 149 17.24 5.37 -3.91
C VAL A 149 17.68 6.32 -5.02
N PHE A 150 16.76 7.10 -5.60
CA PHE A 150 17.10 8.06 -6.66
C PHE A 150 18.09 9.15 -6.18
N ALA A 151 17.97 9.61 -4.93
CA ALA A 151 18.88 10.59 -4.35
C ALA A 151 20.30 10.02 -4.14
N ILE A 152 20.41 8.73 -3.78
CA ILE A 152 21.71 8.03 -3.68
C ILE A 152 22.29 7.74 -5.07
N ASP A 153 21.51 7.12 -5.96
CA ASP A 153 21.97 6.67 -7.29
C ASP A 153 22.33 7.83 -8.24
N SER A 154 21.71 9.01 -8.06
CA SER A 154 22.08 10.25 -8.77
C SER A 154 23.26 11.01 -8.15
N GLY A 155 23.70 10.64 -6.95
CA GLY A 155 24.72 11.35 -6.18
C GLY A 155 24.26 12.65 -5.52
N ALA A 156 22.94 12.95 -5.51
CA ALA A 156 22.36 14.06 -4.75
C ALA A 156 22.60 13.91 -3.23
N VAL A 157 22.63 12.67 -2.73
CA VAL A 157 23.34 12.29 -1.50
C VAL A 157 24.79 11.95 -1.89
N PRO A 158 25.80 12.78 -1.55
CA PRO A 158 27.17 12.49 -1.95
C PRO A 158 27.68 11.21 -1.26
N ALA A 159 28.44 10.39 -1.97
CA ALA A 159 28.81 9.03 -1.53
C ALA A 159 29.37 8.93 -0.10
N ALA A 160 30.12 9.94 0.36
CA ALA A 160 30.67 10.00 1.72
C ALA A 160 29.60 10.13 2.83
N PHE A 161 28.41 10.64 2.51
CA PHE A 161 27.29 10.81 3.45
C PHE A 161 26.26 9.68 3.40
N VAL A 162 26.31 8.78 2.42
CA VAL A 162 25.36 7.65 2.29
C VAL A 162 25.25 6.82 3.58
N PRO A 163 26.34 6.47 4.32
CA PRO A 163 26.22 5.76 5.59
C PRO A 163 25.49 6.53 6.70
N ALA A 164 25.57 7.87 6.69
CA ALA A 164 24.83 8.72 7.62
C ALA A 164 23.36 8.88 7.20
N TYR A 165 23.10 8.96 5.89
CA TYR A 165 21.76 9.02 5.32
C TYR A 165 20.94 7.77 5.62
N THR A 166 21.50 6.57 5.43
CA THR A 166 20.77 5.31 5.68
C THR A 166 20.56 5.02 7.17
N LEU A 167 21.46 5.53 8.03
CA LEU A 167 21.24 5.58 9.48
C LEU A 167 20.12 6.56 9.86
N ALA A 168 20.04 7.73 9.22
CA ALA A 168 18.94 8.67 9.42
C ALA A 168 17.60 8.06 8.98
N LEU A 169 17.54 7.44 7.80
CA LEU A 169 16.36 6.74 7.25
C LEU A 169 15.79 5.73 8.23
N THR A 170 16.63 4.81 8.73
CA THR A 170 16.20 3.78 9.68
C THR A 170 15.86 4.33 11.07
N ASN A 171 16.39 5.50 11.44
CA ASN A 171 15.99 6.19 12.68
C ASN A 171 14.66 6.93 12.54
N VAL A 172 14.40 7.63 11.43
CA VAL A 172 13.12 8.31 11.18
C VAL A 172 11.97 7.32 11.03
N LEU A 173 12.17 6.20 10.31
CA LEU A 173 11.21 5.10 10.28
C LEU A 173 10.94 4.55 11.69
N GLY A 174 12.00 4.33 12.48
CA GLY A 174 11.90 3.82 13.84
C GLY A 174 11.08 4.72 14.78
N SER A 175 11.45 6.00 14.87
CA SER A 175 10.78 6.96 15.74
C SER A 175 9.34 7.23 15.29
N THR A 176 9.06 7.22 13.98
CA THR A 176 7.69 7.31 13.45
C THR A 176 6.82 6.15 13.93
N LEU A 177 7.28 4.92 13.76
CA LEU A 177 6.52 3.73 14.18
C LEU A 177 6.32 3.69 15.70
N GLN A 178 7.31 4.11 16.47
CA GLN A 178 7.19 4.26 17.93
C GLN A 178 6.22 5.37 18.34
N ALA A 179 6.16 6.49 17.62
CA ALA A 179 5.22 7.57 17.90
C ALA A 179 3.77 7.17 17.58
N LEU A 180 3.55 6.44 16.48
CA LEU A 180 2.23 5.87 16.15
C LEU A 180 1.80 4.81 17.18
N ASP A 181 2.70 3.91 17.57
CA ASP A 181 2.44 2.89 18.61
C ASP A 181 2.11 3.52 19.98
N ALA A 182 2.88 4.53 20.40
CA ALA A 182 2.65 5.28 21.64
C ALA A 182 1.35 6.11 21.60
N GLY A 183 0.93 6.56 20.42
CA GLY A 183 -0.39 7.15 20.18
C GLY A 183 -1.55 6.13 20.19
N GLY A 184 -1.25 4.82 20.18
CA GLY A 184 -2.24 3.74 20.24
C GLY A 184 -2.57 3.08 18.92
N ALA A 185 -1.84 3.36 17.82
CA ALA A 185 -2.05 2.72 16.53
C ALA A 185 -1.86 1.19 16.63
N LYS A 186 -2.84 0.42 16.15
CA LYS A 186 -2.78 -1.07 16.17
C LYS A 186 -2.37 -1.68 14.83
N ASN A 187 -2.62 -0.97 13.73
CA ASN A 187 -2.48 -1.50 12.38
C ASN A 187 -1.59 -0.59 11.54
N ILE A 188 -0.35 -1.00 11.31
CA ILE A 188 0.58 -0.28 10.44
C ILE A 188 1.04 -1.21 9.33
N LEU A 189 0.96 -0.77 8.09
CA LEU A 189 1.51 -1.43 6.90
C LEU A 189 2.72 -0.62 6.40
N VAL A 190 3.86 -1.27 6.27
CA VAL A 190 5.04 -0.72 5.57
C VAL A 190 5.20 -1.48 4.26
N THR A 191 5.28 -0.77 3.13
CA THR A 191 5.25 -1.41 1.79
C THR A 191 6.60 -1.77 1.19
N GLY A 192 7.69 -1.47 1.91
CA GLY A 192 9.06 -1.69 1.46
C GLY A 192 9.50 -0.69 0.37
N ILE A 193 10.74 -0.84 -0.09
CA ILE A 193 11.37 0.06 -1.06
C ILE A 193 10.88 -0.27 -2.49
N PRO A 194 10.27 0.69 -3.24
CA PRO A 194 9.70 0.47 -4.57
C PRO A 194 10.73 0.42 -5.72
N ASN A 195 11.92 -0.16 -5.47
CA ASN A 195 13.03 -0.13 -6.42
C ASN A 195 13.87 -1.42 -6.32
N THR A 196 14.22 -2.02 -7.47
CA THR A 196 14.95 -3.29 -7.60
C THR A 196 16.42 -3.13 -8.05
N THR A 197 17.03 -1.95 -7.91
CA THR A 197 18.49 -1.79 -8.03
C THR A 197 19.23 -2.37 -6.82
N ALA A 198 20.56 -2.51 -6.91
CA ALA A 198 21.38 -2.91 -5.76
C ALA A 198 21.20 -1.96 -4.56
N THR A 199 21.08 -0.65 -4.80
CA THR A 199 20.77 0.36 -3.79
C THR A 199 19.38 0.14 -3.18
N GLY A 200 18.37 -0.13 -4.00
CA GLY A 200 17.03 -0.50 -3.53
C GLY A 200 17.02 -1.73 -2.63
N PHE A 201 17.68 -2.82 -3.03
CA PHE A 201 17.81 -4.03 -2.21
C PHE A 201 18.58 -3.78 -0.90
N ALA A 202 19.60 -2.91 -0.91
CA ALA A 202 20.35 -2.53 0.28
C ALA A 202 19.50 -1.71 1.27
N LEU A 203 18.68 -0.76 0.79
CA LEU A 203 17.76 -0.01 1.65
C LEU A 203 16.64 -0.91 2.21
N GLU A 204 16.09 -1.84 1.41
CA GLU A 204 15.06 -2.78 1.87
C GLU A 204 15.60 -3.66 3.00
N ALA A 205 16.83 -4.18 2.88
CA ALA A 205 17.45 -4.98 3.94
C ALA A 205 17.56 -4.20 5.27
N LEU A 206 17.90 -2.90 5.21
CA LEU A 206 17.96 -2.03 6.39
C LEU A 206 16.57 -1.71 6.96
N VAL A 207 15.56 -1.49 6.11
CA VAL A 207 14.16 -1.32 6.52
C VAL A 207 13.65 -2.58 7.21
N GLN A 208 13.79 -3.76 6.59
CA GLN A 208 13.31 -5.03 7.16
C GLN A 208 13.98 -5.34 8.50
N ALA A 209 15.31 -5.18 8.60
CA ALA A 209 16.03 -5.35 9.87
C ALA A 209 15.56 -4.37 10.96
N LYS A 210 15.20 -3.12 10.60
CA LYS A 210 14.62 -2.15 11.54
C LYS A 210 13.21 -2.57 12.00
N LEU A 211 12.38 -3.09 11.10
CA LEU A 211 11.03 -3.59 11.42
C LEU A 211 11.09 -4.86 12.30
N ASP A 212 12.05 -5.76 12.05
CA ASP A 212 12.30 -6.95 12.87
C ASP A 212 12.75 -6.59 14.29
N ALA A 213 13.71 -5.67 14.41
CA ALA A 213 14.19 -5.18 15.70
C ALA A 213 13.12 -4.42 16.48
N LEU A 214 12.20 -3.73 15.79
CA LEU A 214 11.20 -2.88 16.44
C LEU A 214 9.93 -3.63 16.86
N GLN A 215 9.42 -4.57 16.05
CA GLN A 215 8.16 -5.27 16.34
C GLN A 215 8.02 -5.83 17.77
N PRO A 216 9.03 -6.48 18.40
CA PRO A 216 8.90 -6.98 19.78
C PRO A 216 8.94 -5.88 20.86
N THR A 217 9.12 -4.61 20.48
CA THR A 217 9.17 -3.46 21.42
C THR A 217 7.91 -2.59 21.39
N LEU A 218 7.01 -2.82 20.43
CA LEU A 218 5.77 -2.06 20.28
C LEU A 218 4.67 -2.61 21.19
N ALA A 219 3.91 -1.73 21.83
CA ALA A 219 2.90 -2.10 22.83
C ALA A 219 1.52 -2.40 22.23
N ASN A 220 1.18 -1.79 21.09
CA ASN A 220 -0.12 -1.83 20.45
C ASN A 220 -0.04 -2.30 18.98
N ALA A 221 1.02 -1.90 18.27
CA ALA A 221 1.11 -1.97 16.81
C ALA A 221 1.57 -3.33 16.27
N THR A 222 0.76 -3.92 15.38
CA THR A 222 1.19 -5.00 14.49
C THR A 222 1.70 -4.41 13.17
N LEU A 223 3.00 -4.59 12.90
CA LEU A 223 3.68 -4.18 11.67
C LEU A 223 3.47 -5.21 10.56
N ARG A 224 2.48 -4.95 9.71
CA ARG A 224 2.27 -5.67 8.45
C ARG A 224 3.29 -5.19 7.41
N ARG A 225 3.69 -6.08 6.51
CA ARG A 225 4.71 -5.78 5.48
C ARG A 225 4.26 -6.25 4.11
N PHE A 226 4.34 -5.34 3.14
CA PHE A 226 4.37 -5.68 1.72
C PHE A 226 5.80 -5.46 1.21
N SER A 227 6.16 -6.05 0.07
CA SER A 227 7.48 -5.89 -0.53
C SER A 227 7.36 -5.70 -2.03
N TYR A 228 7.50 -4.44 -2.46
CA TYR A 228 7.55 -4.07 -3.86
C TYR A 228 8.58 -4.88 -4.66
N GLN A 229 9.75 -5.17 -4.10
CA GLN A 229 10.80 -5.93 -4.79
C GLN A 229 10.36 -7.36 -5.10
N SER A 230 9.74 -8.06 -4.14
CA SER A 230 9.15 -9.38 -4.37
C SER A 230 8.03 -9.31 -5.40
N PHE A 231 7.14 -8.32 -5.29
CA PHE A 231 6.03 -8.12 -6.21
C PHE A 231 6.50 -7.82 -7.64
N PHE A 232 7.36 -6.82 -7.86
CA PHE A 232 7.88 -6.46 -9.18
C PHE A 232 8.70 -7.59 -9.82
N THR A 233 9.47 -8.35 -9.04
CA THR A 233 10.20 -9.53 -9.54
C THR A 233 9.23 -10.60 -10.07
N ARG A 234 8.16 -10.91 -9.33
CA ARG A 234 7.14 -11.88 -9.75
C ARG A 234 6.31 -11.35 -10.93
N LEU A 235 5.96 -10.07 -10.92
CA LEU A 235 5.24 -9.38 -11.98
C LEU A 235 6.03 -9.40 -13.30
N ALA A 236 7.33 -9.08 -13.28
CA ALA A 236 8.18 -9.13 -14.46
C ALA A 236 8.32 -10.56 -15.02
N ALA A 237 8.34 -11.59 -14.15
CA ALA A 237 8.42 -12.98 -14.56
C ALA A 237 7.10 -13.54 -15.15
N ASN A 238 5.93 -13.04 -14.72
CA ASN A 238 4.63 -13.47 -15.25
C ASN A 238 3.55 -12.38 -15.08
N PRO A 239 3.48 -11.37 -15.98
CA PRO A 239 2.49 -10.29 -15.88
C PRO A 239 1.04 -10.78 -15.91
N ALA A 240 0.77 -11.84 -16.68
CA ALA A 240 -0.57 -12.41 -16.86
C ALA A 240 -1.14 -13.00 -15.56
N ALA A 241 -0.31 -13.55 -14.66
CA ALA A 241 -0.75 -14.01 -13.33
C ALA A 241 -1.30 -12.87 -12.45
N PHE A 242 -0.92 -11.62 -12.74
CA PHE A 242 -1.41 -10.43 -12.06
C PHE A 242 -2.52 -9.71 -12.81
N GLY A 243 -2.97 -10.23 -13.97
CA GLY A 243 -3.91 -9.55 -14.85
C GLY A 243 -3.33 -8.34 -15.58
N VAL A 244 -2.00 -8.28 -15.74
CA VAL A 244 -1.28 -7.23 -16.47
C VAL A 244 -0.84 -7.79 -17.83
N ALA A 245 -0.88 -6.96 -18.88
CA ALA A 245 -0.42 -7.35 -20.21
C ALA A 245 1.10 -7.68 -20.20
N PRO A 246 1.59 -8.61 -21.05
CA PRO A 246 3.03 -8.83 -21.21
C PRO A 246 3.75 -7.54 -21.59
N PHE A 247 4.85 -7.22 -20.90
CA PHE A 247 5.57 -5.97 -21.14
C PHE A 247 6.30 -5.98 -22.48
N THR A 248 6.01 -4.99 -23.32
CA THR A 248 6.78 -4.62 -24.52
C THR A 248 7.67 -3.40 -24.26
N HIS A 249 7.34 -2.59 -23.24
CA HIS A 249 8.10 -1.41 -22.81
C HIS A 249 8.30 -1.45 -21.28
N ALA A 250 9.53 -1.20 -20.80
CA ALA A 250 9.88 -1.36 -19.39
C ALA A 250 10.98 -0.39 -18.93
N GLY A 251 11.10 -0.22 -17.62
CA GLY A 251 12.05 0.72 -17.01
C GLY A 251 11.67 2.18 -17.28
N SER A 252 12.63 2.96 -17.76
CA SER A 252 12.47 4.38 -18.10
C SER A 252 11.67 4.66 -19.37
N ASP A 253 11.32 3.62 -20.15
CA ASP A 253 10.51 3.75 -21.35
C ASP A 253 9.00 3.88 -21.01
N GLY A 254 8.62 5.08 -20.55
CA GLY A 254 7.26 5.40 -20.10
C GLY A 254 6.26 5.64 -21.23
N CYS A 255 5.04 5.16 -21.03
CA CYS A 255 3.90 5.30 -21.95
C CYS A 255 3.70 6.72 -22.52
N PHE A 256 3.76 7.75 -21.67
CA PHE A 256 3.53 9.14 -22.02
C PHE A 256 4.61 9.74 -22.95
N ASN A 257 5.75 9.08 -23.13
CA ASN A 257 6.78 9.49 -24.09
C ASN A 257 6.38 9.20 -25.55
N HIS A 258 5.45 8.26 -25.76
CA HIS A 258 5.02 7.79 -27.10
C HIS A 258 3.65 8.32 -27.52
N LEU A 259 3.04 9.18 -26.69
CA LEU A 259 1.66 9.62 -26.85
C LEU A 259 1.56 11.11 -27.24
N THR A 260 0.57 11.41 -28.09
CA THR A 260 0.21 12.79 -28.42
C THR A 260 -0.92 13.25 -27.50
N PRO A 261 -0.74 14.32 -26.69
CA PRO A 261 -1.81 14.87 -25.87
C PRO A 261 -3.00 15.40 -26.70
N PRO A 262 -4.24 15.33 -26.21
CA PRO A 262 -4.71 14.71 -24.96
C PRO A 262 -5.38 13.34 -25.23
N ALA A 263 -4.63 12.36 -25.77
CA ALA A 263 -5.17 11.03 -25.99
C ALA A 263 -5.49 10.29 -24.67
N THR A 264 -6.58 9.52 -24.65
CA THR A 264 -6.82 8.49 -23.62
C THR A 264 -5.77 7.39 -23.77
N ALA A 265 -4.75 7.45 -22.93
CA ALA A 265 -3.54 6.65 -23.00
C ALA A 265 -3.79 5.14 -22.79
N ASP A 266 -3.83 4.36 -23.87
CA ASP A 266 -3.67 2.92 -23.76
C ASP A 266 -2.20 2.58 -23.48
N CYS A 267 -1.88 2.42 -22.20
CA CYS A 267 -0.57 1.99 -21.72
C CYS A 267 -0.46 0.47 -21.58
N SER A 268 -1.29 -0.32 -22.28
CA SER A 268 -1.10 -1.77 -22.36
C SER A 268 0.30 -2.11 -22.88
N GLY A 269 0.98 -3.06 -22.23
CA GLY A 269 2.36 -3.43 -22.55
C GLY A 269 3.45 -2.54 -21.93
N TYR A 270 3.11 -1.42 -21.29
CA TYR A 270 4.08 -0.59 -20.55
C TYR A 270 4.17 -0.99 -19.08
N PHE A 271 5.36 -0.86 -18.49
CA PHE A 271 5.52 -0.90 -17.03
C PHE A 271 5.20 0.45 -16.37
N THR A 272 5.76 1.54 -16.90
CA THR A 272 5.62 2.89 -16.32
C THR A 272 4.78 3.82 -17.18
N VAL A 273 4.14 4.82 -16.57
CA VAL A 273 3.50 5.91 -17.31
C VAL A 273 4.52 6.92 -17.86
N ASP A 274 5.58 7.21 -17.11
CA ASP A 274 6.48 8.35 -17.34
C ASP A 274 7.98 8.01 -17.18
N GLY A 275 8.31 6.72 -17.13
CA GLY A 275 9.66 6.23 -16.87
C GLY A 275 9.99 6.05 -15.39
N THR A 276 9.06 6.35 -14.46
CA THR A 276 9.22 6.10 -13.02
C THR A 276 8.01 5.39 -12.42
N HIS A 277 6.80 5.91 -12.62
CA HIS A 277 5.64 5.45 -11.86
C HIS A 277 4.87 4.33 -12.58
N PRO A 278 4.46 3.23 -11.90
CA PRO A 278 3.74 2.12 -12.51
C PRO A 278 2.38 2.52 -13.10
N ILE A 279 1.99 1.86 -14.20
CA ILE A 279 0.64 2.02 -14.80
C ILE A 279 -0.47 1.51 -13.86
N ALA A 280 -1.70 2.01 -14.04
CA ALA A 280 -2.84 1.69 -13.18
C ALA A 280 -3.18 0.18 -13.07
N PRO A 281 -3.03 -0.65 -14.13
CA PRO A 281 -3.12 -2.12 -13.99
C PRO A 281 -2.15 -2.73 -12.97
N ILE A 282 -0.95 -2.15 -12.80
CA ILE A 282 0.03 -2.58 -11.79
C ILE A 282 -0.37 -2.06 -10.41
N GLN A 283 -0.84 -0.83 -10.28
CA GLN A 283 -1.43 -0.31 -9.03
C GLN A 283 -2.60 -1.19 -8.55
N ALA A 284 -3.45 -1.64 -9.47
CA ALA A 284 -4.53 -2.58 -9.16
C ALA A 284 -4.02 -3.98 -8.76
N ALA A 285 -2.86 -4.41 -9.24
CA ALA A 285 -2.21 -5.66 -8.82
C ALA A 285 -1.56 -5.54 -7.44
N ILE A 286 -0.92 -4.41 -7.12
CA ILE A 286 -0.42 -4.08 -5.77
C ILE A 286 -1.58 -4.11 -4.77
N PHE A 287 -2.69 -3.44 -5.08
CA PHE A 287 -3.91 -3.43 -4.28
C PHE A 287 -4.43 -4.85 -3.96
N ARG A 288 -4.42 -5.77 -4.93
CA ARG A 288 -4.87 -7.16 -4.74
C ARG A 288 -4.04 -7.92 -3.69
N GLU A 289 -2.74 -7.65 -3.57
CA GLU A 289 -1.90 -8.25 -2.52
C GLU A 289 -1.99 -7.47 -1.20
N VAL A 290 -1.98 -6.13 -1.25
CA VAL A 290 -2.09 -5.25 -0.07
C VAL A 290 -3.37 -5.53 0.72
N VAL A 291 -4.50 -5.82 0.06
CA VAL A 291 -5.76 -6.23 0.72
C VAL A 291 -5.58 -7.47 1.59
N GLN A 292 -4.85 -8.48 1.12
CA GLN A 292 -4.60 -9.72 1.85
C GLN A 292 -3.63 -9.48 3.02
N VAL A 293 -2.55 -8.71 2.78
CA VAL A 293 -1.57 -8.33 3.80
C VAL A 293 -2.21 -7.48 4.92
N ALA A 294 -3.15 -6.60 4.58
CA ALA A 294 -3.93 -5.84 5.55
C ALA A 294 -4.88 -6.73 6.38
N GLY A 295 -5.35 -7.85 5.82
CA GLY A 295 -6.41 -8.68 6.40
C GLY A 295 -7.81 -8.15 6.12
N VAL A 296 -7.97 -7.34 5.06
CA VAL A 296 -9.24 -6.74 4.66
C VAL A 296 -10.09 -7.82 3.94
N PRO A 297 -11.34 -8.08 4.37
CA PRO A 297 -12.10 -9.22 3.86
C PRO A 297 -12.42 -9.21 2.36
N GLU A 298 -12.52 -10.41 1.79
CA GLU A 298 -13.27 -10.63 0.56
C GLU A 298 -14.76 -10.86 0.87
N PRO A 299 -15.71 -10.25 0.11
CA PRO A 299 -17.14 -10.53 0.27
C PRO A 299 -17.50 -12.01 0.10
N ALA A 300 -16.74 -12.73 -0.72
CA ALA A 300 -16.88 -14.16 -0.94
C ALA A 300 -16.57 -14.98 0.33
N ALA A 301 -15.65 -14.56 1.18
CA ALA A 301 -15.32 -15.26 2.43
C ALA A 301 -16.53 -15.29 3.39
N TRP A 302 -17.24 -14.16 3.52
CA TRP A 302 -18.49 -14.09 4.28
C TRP A 302 -19.59 -14.96 3.67
N SER A 303 -19.72 -14.96 2.34
CA SER A 303 -20.70 -15.80 1.64
C SER A 303 -20.45 -17.29 1.86
N LEU A 304 -19.18 -17.72 1.79
CA LEU A 304 -18.77 -19.11 2.03
C LEU A 304 -18.93 -19.52 3.50
N LEU A 305 -18.64 -18.63 4.46
CA LEU A 305 -18.91 -18.86 5.88
C LEU A 305 -20.41 -19.01 6.15
N ILE A 306 -21.25 -18.12 5.62
CA ILE A 306 -22.71 -18.17 5.79
C ILE A 306 -23.29 -19.46 5.19
N VAL A 307 -22.87 -19.84 3.98
CA VAL A 307 -23.28 -21.10 3.35
C VAL A 307 -22.78 -22.32 4.15
N GLY A 308 -21.53 -22.30 4.60
CA GLY A 308 -20.94 -23.38 5.41
C GLY A 308 -21.69 -23.61 6.73
N PHE A 309 -21.89 -22.55 7.53
CA PHE A 309 -22.66 -22.64 8.77
C PHE A 309 -24.13 -22.99 8.52
N GLY A 310 -24.75 -22.49 7.45
CA GLY A 310 -26.11 -22.86 7.05
C GLY A 310 -26.25 -24.36 6.74
N LEU A 311 -25.32 -24.93 5.99
CA LEU A 311 -25.29 -26.37 5.68
C LEU A 311 -25.05 -27.23 6.93
N VAL A 312 -24.15 -26.81 7.82
CA VAL A 312 -23.92 -27.49 9.11
C VAL A 312 -25.16 -27.45 10.00
N GLY A 313 -25.82 -26.29 10.13
CA GLY A 313 -27.05 -26.14 10.92
C GLY A 313 -28.19 -27.01 10.39
N LEU A 314 -28.37 -27.07 9.06
CA LEU A 314 -29.33 -27.96 8.40
C LEU A 314 -29.01 -29.44 8.64
N ALA A 315 -27.73 -29.84 8.62
CA ALA A 315 -27.31 -31.21 8.89
C ALA A 315 -27.56 -31.63 10.35
N VAL A 316 -27.28 -30.74 11.32
CA VAL A 316 -27.58 -30.98 12.75
C VAL A 316 -29.09 -31.08 12.98
N ARG A 317 -29.88 -30.15 12.43
CA ARG A 317 -31.35 -30.17 12.56
C ARG A 317 -31.98 -31.43 11.94
N ARG A 318 -31.44 -31.91 10.81
CA ARG A 318 -31.86 -33.19 10.19
C ARG A 318 -31.53 -34.41 11.04
N ARG A 319 -30.41 -34.41 11.79
CA ARG A 319 -30.09 -35.52 12.72
C ARG A 319 -30.99 -35.52 13.95
N ALA A 320 -31.29 -34.35 14.51
CA ALA A 320 -32.22 -34.24 15.64
C ALA A 320 -33.64 -34.71 15.27
N GLY A 321 -34.15 -34.31 14.11
CA GLY A 321 -35.48 -34.73 13.60
C GLY A 321 -35.59 -36.16 13.06
N VAL A 322 -34.58 -37.01 13.30
CA VAL A 322 -34.57 -38.46 12.99
C VAL A 322 -34.35 -39.30 14.27
N ALA A 323 -34.21 -38.63 15.42
CA ALA A 323 -34.05 -39.25 16.74
C ALA A 323 -35.27 -39.03 17.65
N ALA A 324 -36.43 -38.72 17.05
CA ALA A 324 -37.74 -38.52 17.66
C ALA A 324 -38.83 -39.11 16.74
#